data_AF-A0ABD5SH03-F1
#
_entry.id   AF-A0ABD5SH03-F1
#
_cell.length_a   1.000
_cell.length_b   1.000
_cell.length_c   1.000
_cell.angle_alpha   90.00
_cell.angle_beta   90.00
_cell.angle_gamma   90.00
#
_symmetry.space_group_name_H-M   'P 1'
#
loop_
_entity.id
_entity.type
_entity.pdbx_description
1 polymer ?
#
loop_
_entity_poly.entity_id
_entity_poly.type
_entity_poly.pdbx_seq_one_letter_code
_entity_poly.pdbx_strand_id
1 'polypeptide(L)'
;MRDDRLEAKREAETLDEPATEARNLAERLGLDPYPVRYWVVDHDEMNELIAYGGFQRRYPHWRWGMNYERQRKKDRHGLGKAFEIVNNDDPSHAFLQESNTAADQKAVITHVEAHADFFANNEWFGLYADRGADGPNAAARLERNADRLAAIGRRADVDRDEVERLIDAVTALEDTIDQHSPVDASRSENGSTGDEGTEGPQAELEARIEELGLSEEVKRDVFDDEWLDDQADGVEPESPRPDVLAFLRDHGKRYDPETGKAVDREPWETTVIDAIREEAYYFAGQKVTKVMNEGWATYWESLMMGGEGFAGPDEFLTYAEHMSRVLGSPGLNPYKLGFELWTHVEVRAARRDVIDKLLRVEGVTPENFHSRIDLEAVRSALEPDPVIAGAGPATLDELGELAATGDPRVDA
;
A
#
# COMPACT_ATOMS: atom_id res chain seq x y z
N MET A 1 -27.02 -0.71 -28.76
CA MET A 1 -25.86 -0.46 -27.89
C MET A 1 -24.65 -0.64 -28.79
N ARG A 2 -23.97 0.44 -29.19
CA ARG A 2 -22.63 0.29 -29.74
C ARG A 2 -21.76 -0.15 -28.57
N ASP A 3 -20.92 -1.14 -28.79
CA ASP A 3 -19.92 -1.52 -27.82
C ASP A 3 -18.86 -0.42 -27.83
N ASP A 4 -19.04 0.57 -26.94
CA ASP A 4 -18.18 1.74 -26.87
C ASP A 4 -16.77 1.39 -26.33
N ARG A 5 -16.50 0.10 -26.03
CA ARG A 5 -15.25 -0.42 -25.45
C ARG A 5 -14.37 -1.19 -26.45
N LEU A 6 -14.52 -0.92 -27.75
CA LEU A 6 -13.73 -1.60 -28.79
C LEU A 6 -12.23 -1.31 -28.70
N GLU A 7 -11.84 -0.12 -28.26
CA GLU A 7 -10.42 0.27 -28.13
C GLU A 7 -9.78 -0.38 -26.89
N ALA A 8 -10.36 -0.21 -25.70
CA ALA A 8 -9.92 -0.89 -24.48
C ALA A 8 -9.81 -2.42 -24.62
N LYS A 9 -10.74 -3.07 -25.35
CA LYS A 9 -10.66 -4.53 -25.60
C LYS A 9 -9.50 -4.91 -26.51
N ARG A 10 -9.26 -4.13 -27.57
CA ARG A 10 -8.12 -4.36 -28.48
C ARG A 10 -6.80 -4.17 -27.76
N GLU A 11 -6.71 -3.15 -26.93
CA GLU A 11 -5.52 -2.90 -26.13
C GLU A 11 -5.33 -4.00 -25.08
N ALA A 12 -6.37 -4.46 -24.40
CA ALA A 12 -6.24 -5.56 -23.44
C ALA A 12 -5.66 -6.84 -24.08
N GLU A 13 -6.05 -7.17 -25.32
CA GLU A 13 -5.52 -8.32 -26.05
C GLU A 13 -4.01 -8.20 -26.36
N THR A 14 -3.45 -6.99 -26.43
CA THR A 14 -2.01 -6.79 -26.68
C THR A 14 -1.17 -6.86 -25.41
N LEU A 15 -1.78 -6.84 -24.22
CA LEU A 15 -1.08 -6.80 -22.94
C LEU A 15 -0.82 -8.18 -22.33
N ASP A 16 -1.49 -9.24 -22.78
CA ASP A 16 -1.34 -10.60 -22.21
C ASP A 16 0.10 -11.11 -22.30
N GLU A 17 0.76 -10.91 -23.45
CA GLU A 17 2.16 -11.30 -23.66
C GLU A 17 3.13 -10.46 -22.79
N PRO A 18 3.14 -9.11 -22.86
CA PRO A 18 3.95 -8.29 -21.97
C PRO A 18 3.74 -8.56 -20.48
N ALA A 19 2.50 -8.77 -20.03
CA ALA A 19 2.21 -9.10 -18.63
C ALA A 19 2.85 -10.42 -18.21
N THR A 20 2.71 -11.46 -19.04
CA THR A 20 3.31 -12.77 -18.78
C THR A 20 4.84 -12.71 -18.79
N GLU A 21 5.43 -11.99 -19.75
CA GLU A 21 6.88 -11.86 -19.85
C GLU A 21 7.47 -11.04 -18.70
N ALA A 22 6.80 -9.96 -18.27
CA ALA A 22 7.21 -9.17 -17.12
C ALA A 22 7.16 -9.98 -15.83
N ARG A 23 6.08 -10.76 -15.61
CA ARG A 23 5.98 -11.71 -14.50
C ARG A 23 7.16 -12.70 -14.49
N ASN A 24 7.42 -13.35 -15.62
CA ASN A 24 8.52 -14.30 -15.74
C ASN A 24 9.89 -13.64 -15.51
N LEU A 25 10.06 -12.38 -15.92
CA LEU A 25 11.28 -11.63 -15.68
C LEU A 25 11.44 -11.29 -14.19
N ALA A 26 10.39 -10.80 -13.53
CA ALA A 26 10.36 -10.52 -12.10
C ALA A 26 10.75 -11.76 -11.27
N GLU A 27 10.15 -12.92 -11.57
CA GLU A 27 10.47 -14.18 -10.90
C GLU A 27 11.92 -14.63 -11.16
N ARG A 28 12.43 -14.49 -12.39
CA ARG A 28 13.84 -14.79 -12.71
C ARG A 28 14.81 -13.90 -11.94
N LEU A 29 14.42 -12.66 -11.67
CA LEU A 29 15.19 -11.70 -10.89
C LEU A 29 15.06 -11.91 -9.37
N GLY A 30 14.22 -12.86 -8.94
CA GLY A 30 14.06 -13.25 -7.54
C GLY A 30 12.96 -12.51 -6.79
N LEU A 31 12.07 -11.81 -7.49
CA LEU A 31 10.85 -11.26 -6.90
C LEU A 31 9.80 -12.36 -6.72
N ASP A 32 8.90 -12.17 -5.75
CA ASP A 32 7.74 -13.03 -5.50
C ASP A 32 6.46 -12.18 -5.41
N PRO A 33 5.96 -11.64 -6.55
CA PRO A 33 4.80 -10.75 -6.53
C PRO A 33 3.49 -11.49 -6.28
N TYR A 34 2.53 -10.84 -5.59
CA TYR A 34 1.13 -11.29 -5.63
C TYR A 34 0.65 -11.44 -7.08
N PRO A 35 -0.27 -12.38 -7.39
CA PRO A 35 -0.82 -12.47 -8.74
C PRO A 35 -1.47 -11.15 -9.15
N VAL A 36 -1.15 -10.62 -10.34
CA VAL A 36 -1.69 -9.33 -10.81
C VAL A 36 -2.78 -9.56 -11.87
N ARG A 37 -3.89 -8.81 -11.74
CA ARG A 37 -4.96 -8.71 -12.73
C ARG A 37 -4.92 -7.35 -13.39
N TYR A 38 -4.61 -7.33 -14.69
CA TYR A 38 -4.56 -6.11 -15.50
C TYR A 38 -5.92 -5.79 -16.12
N TRP A 39 -6.31 -4.52 -16.06
CA TRP A 39 -7.56 -4.00 -16.61
C TRP A 39 -7.23 -2.77 -17.46
N VAL A 40 -7.61 -2.77 -18.74
CA VAL A 40 -7.52 -1.55 -19.55
C VAL A 40 -8.76 -0.70 -19.30
N VAL A 41 -8.54 0.56 -18.96
CA VAL A 41 -9.59 1.53 -18.66
C VAL A 41 -9.45 2.76 -19.54
N ASP A 42 -10.59 3.36 -19.87
CA ASP A 42 -10.61 4.63 -20.58
C ASP A 42 -10.23 5.80 -19.66
N HIS A 43 -10.20 6.99 -20.24
CA HIS A 43 -9.84 8.21 -19.55
C HIS A 43 -10.80 8.59 -18.40
N ASP A 44 -12.10 8.44 -18.61
CA ASP A 44 -13.11 8.81 -17.62
C ASP A 44 -13.13 7.77 -16.48
N GLU A 45 -13.03 6.48 -16.80
CA GLU A 45 -12.91 5.38 -15.84
C GLU A 45 -11.66 5.53 -14.96
N MET A 46 -10.52 5.92 -15.54
CA MET A 46 -9.30 6.22 -14.77
C MET A 46 -9.54 7.37 -13.77
N ASN A 47 -10.20 8.44 -14.19
CA ASN A 47 -10.52 9.56 -13.30
C ASN A 47 -11.49 9.16 -12.18
N GLU A 48 -12.46 8.28 -12.47
CA GLU A 48 -13.38 7.70 -11.48
C GLU A 48 -12.62 6.86 -10.45
N LEU A 49 -11.75 5.96 -10.90
CA LEU A 49 -10.93 5.13 -10.02
C LEU A 49 -10.03 5.97 -9.11
N ILE A 50 -9.36 6.99 -9.65
CA ILE A 50 -8.54 7.91 -8.85
C ILE A 50 -9.39 8.66 -7.81
N ALA A 51 -10.58 9.12 -8.22
CA ALA A 51 -11.48 9.80 -7.30
C ALA A 51 -11.91 8.91 -6.12
N TYR A 52 -12.04 7.61 -6.38
CA TYR A 52 -12.41 6.57 -5.41
C TYR A 52 -11.22 5.92 -4.70
N GLY A 53 -9.98 6.37 -4.98
CA GLY A 53 -8.76 5.84 -4.36
C GLY A 53 -8.40 4.43 -4.82
N GLY A 54 -8.70 4.07 -6.07
CA GLY A 54 -8.40 2.77 -6.70
C GLY A 54 -9.55 1.76 -6.64
N PHE A 55 -10.58 2.04 -5.84
CA PHE A 55 -11.71 1.13 -5.66
C PHE A 55 -12.81 1.36 -6.68
N GLN A 56 -13.39 0.27 -7.18
CA GLN A 56 -14.47 0.32 -8.18
C GLN A 56 -15.81 0.74 -7.56
N ARG A 57 -16.01 0.49 -6.27
CA ARG A 57 -17.24 0.85 -5.55
C ARG A 57 -16.90 1.58 -4.25
N ARG A 58 -17.58 2.71 -4.03
CA ARG A 58 -17.52 3.50 -2.78
C ARG A 58 -18.94 3.83 -2.33
N TYR A 59 -19.09 4.17 -1.05
CA TYR A 59 -20.36 4.65 -0.51
C TYR A 59 -20.74 6.00 -1.15
N PRO A 60 -22.04 6.31 -1.33
CA PRO A 60 -22.47 7.59 -1.88
C PRO A 60 -22.03 8.74 -0.97
N HIS A 61 -21.19 9.64 -1.47
CA HIS A 61 -20.71 10.81 -0.73
C HIS A 61 -20.23 11.92 -1.66
N TRP A 62 -20.49 13.17 -1.29
CA TRP A 62 -20.16 14.34 -2.11
C TRP A 62 -18.64 14.52 -2.35
N ARG A 63 -17.80 14.10 -1.38
CA ARG A 63 -16.32 14.14 -1.47
C ARG A 63 -15.81 13.48 -2.76
N TRP A 64 -16.44 12.38 -3.19
CA TRP A 64 -16.00 11.66 -4.38
C TRP A 64 -16.24 12.46 -5.67
N GLY A 65 -17.41 13.10 -5.78
CA GLY A 65 -17.71 14.00 -6.91
C GLY A 65 -16.76 15.20 -6.93
N MET A 66 -16.44 15.76 -5.75
CA MET A 66 -15.43 16.81 -5.64
C MET A 66 -14.03 16.32 -6.10
N ASN A 67 -13.62 15.13 -5.69
CA ASN A 67 -12.33 14.54 -6.09
C ASN A 67 -12.27 14.30 -7.59
N TYR A 68 -13.32 13.74 -8.18
CA TYR A 68 -13.45 13.53 -9.62
C TYR A 68 -13.30 14.85 -10.39
N GLU A 69 -14.04 15.89 -10.00
CA GLU A 69 -13.96 17.19 -10.66
C GLU A 69 -12.57 17.84 -10.53
N ARG A 70 -11.86 17.63 -9.40
CA ARG A 70 -10.48 18.08 -9.25
C ARG A 70 -9.53 17.31 -10.18
N GLN A 71 -9.67 15.99 -10.23
CA GLN A 71 -8.81 15.12 -11.02
C GLN A 71 -8.99 15.38 -12.52
N ARG A 72 -10.23 15.36 -13.00
CA ARG A 72 -10.61 15.67 -14.38
C ARG A 72 -10.08 17.03 -14.85
N LYS A 73 -10.08 18.05 -13.98
CA LYS A 73 -9.53 19.39 -14.32
C LYS A 73 -8.01 19.37 -14.45
N LYS A 74 -7.30 18.69 -13.54
CA LYS A 74 -5.83 18.58 -13.62
C LYS A 74 -5.42 17.93 -14.93
N ASP A 75 -6.05 16.80 -15.23
CA ASP A 75 -5.77 16.04 -16.43
C ASP A 75 -6.10 16.85 -17.70
N ARG A 76 -7.30 17.47 -17.78
CA ARG A 76 -7.71 18.28 -18.94
C ARG A 76 -6.72 19.42 -19.26
N HIS A 77 -6.00 19.91 -18.26
CA HIS A 77 -4.99 20.96 -18.40
C HIS A 77 -3.57 20.43 -18.55
N GLY A 78 -3.38 19.11 -18.69
CA GLY A 78 -2.07 18.48 -18.85
C GLY A 78 -1.18 18.60 -17.61
N LEU A 79 -1.78 18.81 -16.43
CA LEU A 79 -1.05 19.03 -15.16
C LEU A 79 -0.75 17.71 -14.42
N GLY A 80 -1.02 16.57 -15.06
CA GLY A 80 -0.70 15.23 -14.59
C GLY A 80 -1.42 14.19 -15.44
N LYS A 81 -0.68 13.15 -15.87
CA LYS A 81 -1.22 11.94 -16.49
C LYS A 81 -1.11 10.82 -15.47
N ALA A 82 -2.18 10.07 -15.24
CA ALA A 82 -2.14 8.84 -14.46
C ALA A 82 -2.00 7.68 -15.44
N PHE A 83 -0.85 7.00 -15.43
CA PHE A 83 -0.65 5.87 -16.33
C PHE A 83 -1.39 4.63 -15.82
N GLU A 84 -1.54 4.55 -14.50
CA GLU A 84 -2.01 3.40 -13.75
C GLU A 84 -2.63 3.77 -12.40
N ILE A 85 -3.41 2.84 -11.86
CA ILE A 85 -3.74 2.79 -10.44
C ILE A 85 -3.79 1.33 -9.98
N VAL A 86 -3.23 1.05 -8.81
CA VAL A 86 -3.03 -0.32 -8.31
C VAL A 86 -3.70 -0.50 -6.95
N ASN A 87 -4.51 -1.55 -6.84
CA ASN A 87 -4.97 -2.07 -5.56
C ASN A 87 -4.06 -3.22 -5.17
N ASN A 88 -3.30 -3.03 -4.10
CA ASN A 88 -2.24 -3.94 -3.64
C ASN A 88 -2.79 -5.12 -2.82
N ASP A 89 -3.89 -5.73 -3.27
CA ASP A 89 -4.54 -6.89 -2.65
C ASP A 89 -3.87 -8.21 -3.12
N ASP A 90 -4.32 -9.36 -2.58
CA ASP A 90 -4.01 -10.68 -3.12
C ASP A 90 -5.30 -11.33 -3.71
N PRO A 91 -5.47 -11.38 -5.05
CA PRO A 91 -4.56 -10.87 -6.08
C PRO A 91 -4.59 -9.35 -6.22
N SER A 92 -3.49 -8.78 -6.71
CA SER A 92 -3.40 -7.34 -7.00
C SER A 92 -4.21 -6.98 -8.25
N HIS A 93 -4.80 -5.80 -8.27
CA HIS A 93 -5.58 -5.29 -9.41
C HIS A 93 -4.96 -4.00 -9.93
N ALA A 94 -4.49 -4.01 -11.18
CA ALA A 94 -3.88 -2.86 -11.82
C ALA A 94 -4.75 -2.39 -12.99
N PHE A 95 -5.12 -1.11 -12.97
CA PHE A 95 -5.90 -0.48 -14.03
C PHE A 95 -4.97 0.39 -14.86
N LEU A 96 -4.87 0.10 -16.16
CA LEU A 96 -3.95 0.72 -17.11
C LEU A 96 -4.73 1.64 -18.04
N GLN A 97 -4.23 2.84 -18.27
CA GLN A 97 -4.86 3.79 -19.18
C GLN A 97 -4.67 3.38 -20.64
N GLU A 98 -5.76 3.31 -21.43
CA GLU A 98 -5.71 2.90 -22.85
C GLU A 98 -4.86 3.81 -23.76
N SER A 99 -4.58 5.05 -23.33
CA SER A 99 -3.79 6.02 -24.10
C SER A 99 -2.28 5.92 -23.87
N ASN A 100 -1.83 4.91 -23.12
CA ASN A 100 -0.42 4.62 -22.92
C ASN A 100 0.22 4.12 -24.22
N THR A 101 1.47 4.53 -24.48
CA THR A 101 2.24 3.91 -25.56
C THR A 101 2.64 2.49 -25.17
N ALA A 102 3.03 1.63 -26.12
CA ALA A 102 3.48 0.28 -25.81
C ALA A 102 4.64 0.26 -24.78
N ALA A 103 5.58 1.22 -24.90
CA ALA A 103 6.65 1.40 -23.93
C ALA A 103 6.13 1.79 -22.54
N ASP A 104 5.13 2.67 -22.47
CA ASP A 104 4.49 3.05 -21.20
C ASP A 104 3.73 1.88 -20.58
N GLN A 105 3.04 1.06 -21.38
CA GLN A 105 2.33 -0.12 -20.86
C GLN A 105 3.32 -1.12 -20.26
N LYS A 106 4.44 -1.39 -20.93
CA LYS A 106 5.51 -2.25 -20.40
C LYS A 106 6.14 -1.68 -19.13
N ALA A 107 6.40 -0.38 -19.08
CA ALA A 107 6.91 0.30 -17.89
C ALA A 107 5.93 0.14 -16.71
N VAL A 108 4.65 0.43 -16.93
CA VAL A 108 3.61 0.26 -15.91
C VAL A 108 3.50 -1.19 -15.46
N ILE A 109 3.48 -2.15 -16.38
CA ILE A 109 3.37 -3.57 -16.05
C ILE A 109 4.53 -4.01 -15.15
N THR A 110 5.77 -3.67 -15.51
CA THR A 110 6.96 -4.01 -14.72
C THR A 110 6.98 -3.29 -13.36
N HIS A 111 6.55 -2.03 -13.31
CA HIS A 111 6.39 -1.27 -12.06
C HIS A 111 5.33 -1.88 -11.14
N VAL A 112 4.19 -2.30 -11.69
CA VAL A 112 3.10 -2.98 -10.97
C VAL A 112 3.56 -4.31 -10.40
N GLU A 113 4.33 -5.10 -11.16
CA GLU A 113 4.88 -6.37 -10.67
C GLU A 113 5.78 -6.14 -9.45
N ALA A 114 6.61 -5.10 -9.48
CA ALA A 114 7.44 -4.75 -8.35
C ALA A 114 6.62 -4.20 -7.16
N HIS A 115 5.53 -3.46 -7.38
CA HIS A 115 4.59 -3.12 -6.30
C HIS A 115 3.97 -4.36 -5.65
N ALA A 116 3.49 -5.31 -6.46
CA ALA A 116 2.88 -6.53 -5.97
C ALA A 116 3.87 -7.35 -5.12
N ASP A 117 5.15 -7.40 -5.50
CA ASP A 117 6.22 -7.99 -4.70
C ASP A 117 6.49 -7.22 -3.40
N PHE A 118 6.56 -5.89 -3.46
CA PHE A 118 6.78 -5.07 -2.27
C PHE A 118 5.71 -5.35 -1.22
N PHE A 119 4.43 -5.33 -1.63
CA PHE A 119 3.31 -5.54 -0.71
C PHE A 119 3.13 -6.99 -0.27
N ALA A 120 3.59 -7.98 -1.05
CA ALA A 120 3.68 -9.37 -0.61
C ALA A 120 4.63 -9.55 0.57
N ASN A 121 5.69 -8.74 0.63
CA ASN A 121 6.74 -8.83 1.64
C ASN A 121 6.66 -7.71 2.71
N ASN A 122 5.62 -6.88 2.70
CA ASN A 122 5.52 -5.71 3.57
C ASN A 122 4.78 -6.02 4.88
N GLU A 123 5.51 -6.14 5.99
CA GLU A 123 4.92 -6.41 7.30
C GLU A 123 3.97 -5.29 7.78
N TRP A 124 4.26 -4.01 7.48
CA TRP A 124 3.38 -2.88 7.88
C TRP A 124 2.02 -2.94 7.17
N PHE A 125 2.00 -3.35 5.90
CA PHE A 125 0.78 -3.64 5.16
C PHE A 125 0.13 -4.92 5.69
N GLY A 126 0.95 -5.92 6.06
CA GLY A 126 0.60 -7.14 6.77
C GLY A 126 -0.30 -6.91 7.99
N LEU A 127 -0.01 -5.89 8.82
CA LEU A 127 -0.82 -5.54 10.00
C LEU A 127 -2.30 -5.28 9.68
N TYR A 128 -2.61 -4.92 8.43
CA TYR A 128 -3.96 -4.73 7.90
C TYR A 128 -4.47 -5.93 7.11
N ALA A 129 -3.56 -6.56 6.36
CA ALA A 129 -3.80 -7.67 5.45
C ALA A 129 -4.16 -9.00 6.15
N ASP A 130 -3.61 -9.24 7.35
CA ASP A 130 -3.62 -10.55 8.04
C ASP A 130 -4.97 -10.93 8.69
N ARG A 131 -6.09 -10.50 8.11
CA ARG A 131 -7.44 -10.76 8.63
C ARG A 131 -8.13 -11.96 7.93
N GLY A 132 -7.37 -12.94 7.43
CA GLY A 132 -7.89 -14.18 6.83
C GLY A 132 -6.78 -15.11 6.28
N ALA A 133 -7.13 -16.38 6.01
CA ALA A 133 -6.19 -17.39 5.50
C ALA A 133 -5.73 -17.18 4.04
N ASP A 134 -6.38 -16.25 3.32
CA ASP A 134 -6.20 -16.01 1.88
C ASP A 134 -5.54 -14.64 1.59
N GLY A 135 -4.85 -14.03 2.56
CA GLY A 135 -4.14 -12.76 2.38
C GLY A 135 -5.01 -11.48 2.50
N PRO A 136 -4.46 -10.31 2.14
CA PRO A 136 -5.21 -9.07 2.10
C PRO A 136 -6.39 -9.21 1.14
N ASN A 137 -7.60 -8.88 1.65
CA ASN A 137 -8.82 -8.76 0.84
C ASN A 137 -9.51 -7.43 1.16
N ALA A 138 -8.73 -6.36 1.02
CA ALA A 138 -9.17 -5.01 1.29
C ALA A 138 -10.24 -4.56 0.30
N ALA A 139 -10.14 -4.93 -0.98
CA ALA A 139 -11.12 -4.54 -1.99
C ALA A 139 -12.53 -5.05 -1.64
N ALA A 140 -12.68 -6.32 -1.29
CA ALA A 140 -14.00 -6.83 -0.91
C ALA A 140 -14.47 -6.30 0.45
N ARG A 141 -13.56 -5.96 1.38
CA ARG A 141 -13.93 -5.31 2.65
C ARG A 141 -14.49 -3.93 2.43
N LEU A 142 -13.79 -3.11 1.64
CA LEU A 142 -14.21 -1.76 1.29
C LEU A 142 -15.51 -1.77 0.49
N GLU A 143 -15.70 -2.74 -0.41
CA GLU A 143 -16.97 -2.92 -1.11
C GLU A 143 -18.12 -3.25 -0.15
N ARG A 144 -17.90 -4.17 0.80
CA ARG A 144 -18.91 -4.49 1.83
C ARG A 144 -19.23 -3.28 2.71
N ASN A 145 -18.23 -2.49 3.08
CA ASN A 145 -18.41 -1.26 3.83
C ASN A 145 -19.20 -0.23 3.01
N ALA A 146 -18.87 -0.06 1.73
CA ALA A 146 -19.63 0.78 0.82
C ALA A 146 -21.10 0.38 0.73
N ASP A 147 -21.40 -0.92 0.58
CA ASP A 147 -22.76 -1.44 0.51
C ASP A 147 -23.52 -1.24 1.83
N ARG A 148 -22.87 -1.46 2.98
CA ARG A 148 -23.45 -1.22 4.32
C ARG A 148 -23.82 0.25 4.51
N LEU A 149 -22.91 1.16 4.22
CA LEU A 149 -23.15 2.60 4.35
C LEU A 149 -24.24 3.08 3.39
N ALA A 150 -24.23 2.58 2.16
CA ALA A 150 -25.29 2.88 1.20
C ALA A 150 -26.66 2.33 1.63
N ALA A 151 -26.70 1.17 2.29
CA ALA A 151 -27.93 0.61 2.85
C ALA A 151 -28.45 1.44 4.02
N ILE A 152 -27.57 1.92 4.91
CA ILE A 152 -27.93 2.81 6.02
C ILE A 152 -28.56 4.09 5.46
N GLY A 153 -27.95 4.74 4.47
CA GLY A 153 -28.49 5.96 3.86
C GLY A 153 -29.82 5.78 3.07
N ARG A 154 -30.28 4.54 2.85
CA ARG A 154 -31.58 4.22 2.20
C ARG A 154 -32.68 3.82 3.20
N ARG A 155 -32.34 3.69 4.48
CA ARG A 155 -33.31 3.33 5.52
C ARG A 155 -34.31 4.47 5.73
N ALA A 156 -35.57 4.12 5.95
CA ALA A 156 -36.64 5.11 6.15
C ALA A 156 -36.62 5.73 7.56
N ASP A 157 -36.00 5.04 8.52
CA ASP A 157 -35.85 5.43 9.91
C ASP A 157 -34.55 6.19 10.20
N VAL A 158 -33.71 6.44 9.19
CA VAL A 158 -32.43 7.15 9.33
C VAL A 158 -32.43 8.35 8.38
N ASP A 159 -32.10 9.53 8.88
CA ASP A 159 -31.91 10.71 8.02
C ASP A 159 -30.60 10.59 7.25
N ARG A 160 -30.68 10.69 5.91
CA ARG A 160 -29.51 10.65 5.04
C ARG A 160 -28.53 11.78 5.35
N ASP A 161 -29.02 12.96 5.71
CA ASP A 161 -28.16 14.11 6.03
C ASP A 161 -27.41 13.90 7.36
N GLU A 162 -27.94 13.08 8.28
CA GLU A 162 -27.23 12.65 9.49
C GLU A 162 -26.10 11.68 9.17
N VAL A 163 -26.34 10.72 8.28
CA VAL A 163 -25.32 9.77 7.83
C VAL A 163 -24.17 10.51 7.16
N GLU A 164 -24.47 11.44 6.26
CA GLU A 164 -23.45 12.24 5.55
C GLU A 164 -22.64 13.10 6.52
N ARG A 165 -23.30 13.78 7.47
CA ARG A 165 -22.61 14.56 8.52
C ARG A 165 -21.69 13.71 9.40
N LEU A 166 -22.13 12.51 9.76
CA LEU A 166 -21.30 11.60 10.56
C LEU A 166 -20.09 11.13 9.75
N ILE A 167 -20.29 10.75 8.48
CA ILE A 167 -19.19 10.38 7.58
C ILE A 167 -18.18 11.53 7.48
N ASP A 168 -18.63 12.77 7.26
CA ASP A 168 -17.75 13.95 7.20
C ASP A 168 -16.94 14.13 8.50
N ALA A 169 -17.60 14.03 9.65
CA ALA A 169 -16.96 14.20 10.96
C ALA A 169 -15.94 13.09 11.27
N VAL A 170 -16.29 11.83 11.00
CA VAL A 170 -15.41 10.68 11.25
C VAL A 170 -14.24 10.68 10.27
N THR A 171 -14.48 11.01 9.01
CA THR A 171 -13.43 11.13 7.98
C THR A 171 -12.41 12.21 8.33
N ALA A 172 -12.81 13.31 8.98
CA ALA A 172 -11.88 14.33 9.46
C ALA A 172 -10.90 13.81 10.54
N LEU A 173 -11.22 12.67 11.16
CA LEU A 173 -10.40 11.98 12.14
C LEU A 173 -9.67 10.75 11.55
N GLU A 174 -9.73 10.51 10.23
CA GLU A 174 -9.18 9.29 9.60
C GLU A 174 -7.67 9.09 9.85
N ASP A 175 -6.90 10.17 9.97
CA ASP A 175 -5.45 10.11 10.23
C ASP A 175 -5.10 10.04 11.74
N THR A 176 -6.08 9.84 12.63
CA THR A 176 -5.89 9.74 14.09
C THR A 176 -5.93 8.29 14.61
N ILE A 177 -5.70 7.34 13.72
CA ILE A 177 -5.56 5.92 14.04
C ILE A 177 -4.15 5.59 14.55
N ASP A 178 -3.99 4.47 15.25
CA ASP A 178 -2.67 3.93 15.52
C ASP A 178 -2.15 3.13 14.32
N GLN A 179 -1.41 3.83 13.46
CA GLN A 179 -0.80 3.26 12.26
C GLN A 179 0.30 2.21 12.54
N HIS A 180 0.74 2.09 13.80
CA HIS A 180 1.81 1.18 14.20
C HIS A 180 1.33 -0.13 14.83
N SER A 181 0.01 -0.29 14.95
CA SER A 181 -0.63 -1.46 15.55
C SER A 181 -1.65 -2.09 14.58
N PRO A 182 -1.93 -3.40 14.71
CA PRO A 182 -3.08 -4.00 14.02
C PRO A 182 -4.38 -3.29 14.38
N VAL A 183 -5.33 -3.29 13.44
CA VAL A 183 -6.68 -2.71 13.63
C VAL A 183 -7.45 -3.27 14.82
N ASP A 184 -7.18 -4.52 15.21
CA ASP A 184 -7.83 -5.19 16.33
C ASP A 184 -7.02 -5.09 17.62
N ALA A 185 -5.83 -4.48 17.62
CA ALA A 185 -5.02 -4.31 18.84
C ALA A 185 -5.77 -3.53 19.92
N SER A 186 -6.52 -2.49 19.52
CA SER A 186 -7.41 -1.76 20.42
C SER A 186 -8.60 -2.58 20.93
N ARG A 187 -8.99 -3.66 20.23
CA ARG A 187 -10.03 -4.59 20.70
C ARG A 187 -9.49 -5.55 21.76
N SER A 188 -8.21 -5.91 21.70
CA SER A 188 -7.56 -6.79 22.69
C SER A 188 -7.34 -6.10 24.03
N GLU A 189 -7.11 -4.78 24.05
CA GLU A 189 -7.01 -4.01 25.30
C GLU A 189 -8.36 -3.93 26.05
N ASN A 190 -9.48 -3.96 25.33
CA ASN A 190 -10.83 -3.98 25.90
C ASN A 190 -11.49 -5.38 25.88
N GLY A 191 -10.74 -6.43 25.52
CA GLY A 191 -11.29 -7.75 25.22
C GLY A 191 -10.41 -8.86 25.76
N SER A 192 -10.55 -9.15 27.06
CA SER A 192 -10.37 -10.48 27.68
C SER A 192 -9.48 -11.47 26.92
N THR A 193 -8.18 -11.18 26.82
CA THR A 193 -7.16 -12.23 26.80
C THR A 193 -6.46 -12.17 28.16
N GLY A 194 -6.69 -13.20 28.96
CA GLY A 194 -6.31 -13.26 30.37
C GLY A 194 -4.84 -12.94 30.63
N ASP A 195 -4.60 -11.70 31.04
CA ASP A 195 -3.48 -11.36 31.91
C ASP A 195 -3.98 -11.43 33.35
N GLU A 196 -3.53 -12.44 34.09
CA GLU A 196 -3.88 -12.74 35.49
C GLU A 196 -3.29 -11.70 36.48
N GLY A 197 -3.46 -10.40 36.24
CA GLY A 197 -2.72 -9.39 36.99
C GLY A 197 -3.45 -8.10 37.36
N THR A 198 -4.51 -7.71 36.66
CA THR A 198 -5.16 -6.41 36.93
C THR A 198 -6.67 -6.60 36.98
N GLU A 199 -7.22 -6.51 38.20
CA GLU A 199 -8.66 -6.50 38.46
C GLU A 199 -9.28 -5.37 37.62
N GLY A 200 -10.27 -5.70 36.77
CA GLY A 200 -10.91 -4.71 35.90
C GLY A 200 -11.66 -3.64 36.71
N PRO A 201 -12.08 -2.52 36.08
CA PRO A 201 -12.75 -1.41 36.75
C PRO A 201 -14.00 -1.83 37.55
N GLN A 202 -14.71 -2.85 37.07
CA GLN A 202 -15.85 -3.45 37.75
C GLN A 202 -15.46 -4.18 39.04
N ALA A 203 -14.36 -4.94 39.03
CA ALA A 203 -13.86 -5.64 40.20
C ALA A 203 -13.31 -4.68 41.26
N GLU A 204 -12.67 -3.58 40.83
CA GLU A 204 -12.18 -2.54 41.74
C GLU A 204 -13.35 -1.75 42.38
N LEU A 205 -14.41 -1.48 41.59
CA LEU A 205 -15.64 -0.86 42.07
C LEU A 205 -16.39 -1.79 43.04
N GLU A 206 -16.49 -3.08 42.73
CA GLU A 206 -17.06 -4.11 43.61
C GLU A 206 -16.29 -4.22 44.94
N ALA A 207 -14.96 -4.24 44.89
CA ALA A 207 -14.11 -4.26 46.08
C ALA A 207 -14.31 -3.00 46.96
N ARG A 208 -14.46 -1.83 46.33
CA ARG A 208 -14.73 -0.56 47.03
C ARG A 208 -16.12 -0.52 47.66
N ILE A 209 -17.12 -1.15 47.04
CA ILE A 209 -18.47 -1.31 47.60
C ILE A 209 -18.44 -2.30 48.77
N GLU A 210 -17.60 -3.33 48.70
CA GLU A 210 -17.43 -4.31 49.77
C GLU A 210 -16.80 -3.67 51.03
N GLU A 211 -15.84 -2.74 50.87
CA GLU A 211 -15.26 -1.97 51.98
C GLU A 211 -16.27 -1.08 52.73
N LEU A 212 -17.40 -0.71 52.11
CA LEU A 212 -18.44 0.10 52.77
C LEU A 212 -19.24 -0.68 53.84
N GLY A 213 -19.06 -2.01 53.93
CA GLY A 213 -19.65 -2.83 55.00
C GLY A 213 -21.19 -2.86 55.01
N LEU A 214 -21.81 -2.70 53.84
CA LEU A 214 -23.26 -2.66 53.67
C LEU A 214 -23.87 -4.07 53.73
N SER A 215 -25.10 -4.18 54.21
CA SER A 215 -25.86 -5.44 54.16
C SER A 215 -26.21 -5.81 52.71
N GLU A 216 -26.23 -7.10 52.40
CA GLU A 216 -26.52 -7.64 51.05
C GLU A 216 -27.85 -7.14 50.44
N GLU A 217 -28.84 -6.84 51.27
CA GLU A 217 -30.13 -6.25 50.85
C GLU A 217 -29.97 -4.80 50.33
N VAL A 218 -29.08 -4.01 50.96
CA VAL A 218 -28.79 -2.63 50.55
C VAL A 218 -27.87 -2.59 49.34
N LYS A 219 -26.92 -3.52 49.23
CA LYS A 219 -26.08 -3.63 48.03
C LYS A 219 -26.94 -3.88 46.79
N ARG A 220 -27.87 -4.83 46.89
CA ARG A 220 -28.72 -5.21 45.77
C ARG A 220 -29.79 -4.17 45.38
N ASP A 221 -30.22 -3.32 46.33
CA ASP A 221 -31.20 -2.25 46.07
C ASP A 221 -30.56 -0.92 45.62
N VAL A 222 -29.27 -0.69 45.88
CA VAL A 222 -28.57 0.59 45.62
C VAL A 222 -27.47 0.47 44.55
N PHE A 223 -26.85 -0.70 44.44
CA PHE A 223 -25.78 -1.05 43.49
C PHE A 223 -26.20 -2.31 42.73
N ASP A 224 -27.31 -2.22 42.01
CA ASP A 224 -27.75 -3.30 41.13
C ASP A 224 -26.83 -3.43 39.91
N ASP A 225 -26.99 -4.53 39.17
CA ASP A 225 -26.18 -4.82 37.99
C ASP A 225 -26.29 -3.69 36.94
N GLU A 226 -27.45 -3.01 36.88
CA GLU A 226 -27.69 -1.85 36.00
C GLU A 226 -26.86 -0.62 36.43
N TRP A 227 -26.76 -0.32 37.73
CA TRP A 227 -25.91 0.75 38.27
C TRP A 227 -24.41 0.44 38.11
N LEU A 228 -24.01 -0.82 38.24
CA LEU A 228 -22.62 -1.25 38.05
C LEU A 228 -22.19 -1.13 36.59
N ASP A 229 -23.05 -1.53 35.65
CA ASP A 229 -22.83 -1.31 34.20
C ASP A 229 -22.77 0.19 33.87
N ASP A 230 -23.69 1.01 34.40
CA ASP A 230 -23.70 2.47 34.20
C ASP A 230 -22.42 3.18 34.69
N GLN A 231 -21.80 2.66 35.76
CA GLN A 231 -20.54 3.19 36.29
C GLN A 231 -19.32 2.66 35.52
N ALA A 232 -19.38 1.43 34.99
CA ALA A 232 -18.33 0.85 34.16
C ALA A 232 -18.27 1.53 32.77
N ASP A 233 -19.42 1.89 32.20
CA ASP A 233 -19.55 2.57 30.89
C ASP A 233 -19.06 4.04 30.91
N GLY A 234 -18.78 4.60 32.09
CA GLY A 234 -18.30 5.97 32.29
C GLY A 234 -16.80 6.10 32.58
N VAL A 235 -16.04 5.00 32.64
CA VAL A 235 -14.62 5.06 32.96
C VAL A 235 -13.84 5.56 31.74
N GLU A 236 -13.52 6.86 31.74
CA GLU A 236 -12.51 7.39 30.82
C GLU A 236 -11.22 6.59 30.99
N PRO A 237 -10.61 6.09 29.90
CA PRO A 237 -9.36 5.35 29.99
C PRO A 237 -8.30 6.24 30.66
N GLU A 238 -7.62 5.69 31.67
CA GLU A 238 -6.66 6.45 32.50
C GLU A 238 -5.51 7.05 31.68
N SER A 239 -5.25 6.50 30.49
CA SER A 239 -4.25 6.98 29.54
C SER A 239 -4.86 7.28 28.16
N PRO A 240 -4.40 8.35 27.48
CA PRO A 240 -4.85 8.68 26.13
C PRO A 240 -4.54 7.53 25.17
N ARG A 241 -5.55 7.10 24.40
CA ARG A 241 -5.38 6.11 23.34
C ARG A 241 -4.85 6.76 22.07
N PRO A 242 -3.86 6.16 21.37
CA PRO A 242 -3.35 6.69 20.11
C PRO A 242 -4.40 6.65 18.99
N ASP A 243 -5.29 5.65 19.01
CA ASP A 243 -6.39 5.52 18.05
C ASP A 243 -7.67 6.20 18.56
N VAL A 244 -7.88 7.44 18.10
CA VAL A 244 -9.04 8.25 18.48
C VAL A 244 -10.33 7.71 17.85
N LEU A 245 -10.28 7.04 16.69
CA LEU A 245 -11.46 6.44 16.08
C LEU A 245 -11.93 5.20 16.86
N ALA A 246 -11.00 4.39 17.37
CA ALA A 246 -11.32 3.30 18.29
C ALA A 246 -11.93 3.84 19.59
N PHE A 247 -11.34 4.90 20.15
CA PHE A 247 -11.91 5.56 21.33
C PHE A 247 -13.33 6.08 21.07
N LEU A 248 -13.54 6.76 19.93
CA LEU A 248 -14.85 7.26 19.54
C LEU A 248 -15.84 6.10 19.39
N ARG A 249 -15.44 5.00 18.73
CA ARG A 249 -16.26 3.79 18.60
C ARG A 249 -16.64 3.21 19.96
N ASP A 250 -15.72 3.13 20.91
CA ASP A 250 -15.96 2.46 22.19
C ASP A 250 -16.75 3.33 23.17
N HIS A 251 -16.44 4.62 23.25
CA HIS A 251 -16.94 5.52 24.31
C HIS A 251 -17.76 6.70 23.80
N GLY A 252 -17.75 6.96 22.49
CA GLY A 252 -18.44 8.11 21.93
C GLY A 252 -19.95 8.07 22.15
N LYS A 253 -20.55 9.25 22.28
CA LYS A 253 -22.00 9.43 22.42
C LYS A 253 -22.52 10.39 21.36
N ARG A 254 -23.80 10.26 21.00
CA ARG A 254 -24.50 11.19 20.11
C ARG A 254 -24.90 12.42 20.89
N TYR A 255 -24.78 13.60 20.29
CA TYR A 255 -25.32 14.83 20.87
C TYR A 255 -26.80 14.97 20.51
N ASP A 256 -27.66 15.08 21.53
CA ASP A 256 -29.07 15.38 21.36
C ASP A 256 -29.30 16.89 21.52
N PRO A 257 -29.65 17.62 20.44
CA PRO A 257 -29.87 19.06 20.50
C PRO A 257 -31.14 19.46 21.27
N GLU A 258 -32.13 18.57 21.43
CA GLU A 258 -33.37 18.88 22.15
C GLU A 258 -33.15 18.88 23.66
N THR A 259 -32.41 17.89 24.15
CA THR A 259 -32.10 17.77 25.59
C THR A 259 -30.78 18.45 25.98
N GLY A 260 -29.92 18.75 24.99
CA GLY A 260 -28.59 19.33 25.21
C GLY A 260 -27.61 18.35 25.87
N LYS A 261 -27.87 17.05 25.78
CA LYS A 261 -27.11 16.00 26.47
C LYS A 261 -26.45 15.04 25.49
N ALA A 262 -25.42 14.35 25.97
CA ALA A 262 -24.88 13.18 25.31
C ALA A 262 -25.81 11.99 25.58
N VAL A 263 -26.23 11.31 24.51
CA VAL A 263 -27.06 10.11 24.53
C VAL A 263 -26.37 8.98 23.79
N ASP A 264 -26.78 7.75 24.04
CA ASP A 264 -26.16 6.62 23.35
C ASP A 264 -26.43 6.67 21.85
N ARG A 265 -25.43 6.21 21.09
CA ARG A 265 -25.52 6.17 19.65
C ARG A 265 -26.50 5.11 19.18
N GLU A 266 -27.08 5.35 18.03
CA GLU A 266 -27.79 4.31 17.30
C GLU A 266 -26.80 3.31 16.67
N PRO A 267 -27.18 2.02 16.52
CA PRO A 267 -26.28 0.99 15.99
C PRO A 267 -25.66 1.31 14.61
N TRP A 268 -26.35 2.11 13.79
CA TRP A 268 -25.85 2.49 12.48
C TRP A 268 -24.68 3.47 12.56
N GLU A 269 -24.60 4.32 13.59
CA GLU A 269 -23.52 5.28 13.76
C GLU A 269 -22.20 4.56 14.06
N THR A 270 -22.24 3.53 14.92
CA THR A 270 -21.08 2.65 15.17
C THR A 270 -20.63 1.94 13.89
N THR A 271 -21.57 1.50 13.05
CA THR A 271 -21.25 0.88 11.75
C THR A 271 -20.52 1.86 10.81
N VAL A 272 -20.88 3.16 10.84
CA VAL A 272 -20.19 4.21 10.09
C VAL A 272 -18.76 4.39 10.59
N ILE A 273 -18.58 4.50 11.92
CA ILE A 273 -17.27 4.68 12.54
C ILE A 273 -16.35 3.50 12.21
N ASP A 274 -16.84 2.27 12.39
CA ASP A 274 -16.08 1.05 12.08
C ASP A 274 -15.66 1.00 10.61
N ALA A 275 -16.58 1.30 9.69
CA ALA A 275 -16.30 1.28 8.26
C ALA A 275 -15.17 2.25 7.86
N ILE A 276 -15.24 3.51 8.33
CA ILE A 276 -14.22 4.53 8.03
C ILE A 276 -12.89 4.20 8.72
N ARG A 277 -12.93 3.70 9.96
CA ARG A 277 -11.73 3.26 10.68
C ARG A 277 -11.01 2.14 9.93
N GLU A 278 -11.74 1.11 9.48
CA GLU A 278 -11.15 0.01 8.71
C GLU A 278 -10.47 0.49 7.41
N GLU A 279 -11.07 1.48 6.74
CA GLU A 279 -10.50 2.10 5.55
C GLU A 279 -9.25 2.91 5.85
N ALA A 280 -9.27 3.72 6.91
CA ALA A 280 -8.11 4.49 7.35
C ALA A 280 -6.91 3.58 7.61
N TYR A 281 -7.17 2.46 8.28
CA TYR A 281 -6.21 1.42 8.56
C TYR A 281 -5.60 0.88 7.22
N TYR A 282 -6.41 0.44 6.26
CA TYR A 282 -5.90 -0.03 4.95
C TYR A 282 -4.95 0.97 4.24
N PHE A 283 -5.27 2.27 4.25
CA PHE A 283 -4.44 3.26 3.59
C PHE A 283 -3.19 3.64 4.38
N ALA A 284 -3.17 3.46 5.70
CA ALA A 284 -2.03 3.84 6.53
C ALA A 284 -0.77 3.04 6.19
N GLY A 285 -0.87 1.72 5.99
CA GLY A 285 0.27 0.90 5.56
C GLY A 285 0.92 1.43 4.28
N GLN A 286 0.11 1.74 3.27
CA GLN A 286 0.58 2.31 2.00
C GLN A 286 1.16 3.72 2.15
N LYS A 287 0.54 4.58 2.99
CA LYS A 287 1.02 5.95 3.24
C LYS A 287 2.40 5.92 3.93
N VAL A 288 2.57 5.10 4.96
CA VAL A 288 3.79 5.01 5.77
C VAL A 288 4.95 4.45 4.95
N THR A 289 4.69 3.49 4.07
CA THR A 289 5.74 2.84 3.27
C THR A 289 5.95 3.46 1.89
N LYS A 290 5.21 4.54 1.55
CA LYS A 290 5.14 5.11 0.21
C LYS A 290 6.49 5.33 -0.47
N VAL A 291 7.45 5.95 0.23
CA VAL A 291 8.78 6.22 -0.35
C VAL A 291 9.50 4.92 -0.71
N MET A 292 9.43 3.91 0.16
CA MET A 292 10.08 2.62 -0.08
C MET A 292 9.36 1.83 -1.16
N ASN A 293 8.02 1.87 -1.18
CA ASN A 293 7.19 1.20 -2.19
C ASN A 293 7.43 1.75 -3.60
N GLU A 294 7.23 3.06 -3.79
CA GLU A 294 7.46 3.70 -5.10
C GLU A 294 8.92 3.56 -5.53
N GLY A 295 9.85 3.65 -4.57
CA GLY A 295 11.26 3.42 -4.84
C GLY A 295 11.59 2.01 -5.32
N TRP A 296 10.98 0.99 -4.69
CA TRP A 296 11.20 -0.41 -5.03
C TRP A 296 10.69 -0.68 -6.43
N ALA A 297 9.47 -0.21 -6.71
CA ALA A 297 8.87 -0.33 -8.01
C ALA A 297 9.67 0.37 -9.11
N THR A 298 10.10 1.62 -8.90
CA THR A 298 10.96 2.34 -9.85
C THR A 298 12.34 1.69 -10.02
N TYR A 299 12.92 1.12 -8.96
CA TYR A 299 14.20 0.42 -9.04
C TYR A 299 14.13 -0.81 -9.94
N TRP A 300 13.14 -1.66 -9.71
CA TRP A 300 12.95 -2.89 -10.48
C TRP A 300 12.40 -2.62 -11.88
N GLU A 301 11.52 -1.64 -12.06
CA GLU A 301 11.12 -1.14 -13.38
C GLU A 301 12.35 -0.72 -14.18
N SER A 302 13.25 0.08 -13.60
CA SER A 302 14.48 0.53 -14.27
C SER A 302 15.40 -0.63 -14.65
N LEU A 303 15.56 -1.61 -13.75
CA LEU A 303 16.38 -2.80 -14.01
C LEU A 303 15.75 -3.67 -15.11
N MET A 304 14.44 -3.94 -15.05
CA MET A 304 13.75 -4.78 -16.03
C MET A 304 13.69 -4.11 -17.40
N MET A 305 13.24 -2.86 -17.48
CA MET A 305 13.07 -2.12 -18.73
C MET A 305 14.42 -1.83 -19.40
N GLY A 306 15.40 -1.36 -18.64
CA GLY A 306 16.69 -0.93 -19.17
C GLY A 306 17.79 -1.99 -19.06
N GLY A 307 18.01 -2.54 -17.87
CA GLY A 307 19.11 -3.47 -17.59
C GLY A 307 18.94 -4.83 -18.26
N GLU A 308 17.73 -5.38 -18.20
CA GLU A 308 17.37 -6.69 -18.79
C GLU A 308 16.78 -6.55 -20.21
N GLY A 309 16.72 -5.33 -20.74
CA GLY A 309 16.29 -5.07 -22.12
C GLY A 309 14.83 -5.38 -22.41
N PHE A 310 13.93 -5.30 -21.42
CA PHE A 310 12.50 -5.50 -21.65
C PHE A 310 11.88 -4.41 -22.55
N ALA A 311 12.44 -3.19 -22.51
CA ALA A 311 12.20 -2.17 -23.51
C ALA A 311 13.01 -2.47 -24.77
N GLY A 312 12.32 -2.66 -25.90
CA GLY A 312 12.98 -2.84 -27.19
C GLY A 312 13.78 -1.61 -27.63
N PRO A 313 14.67 -1.74 -28.64
CA PRO A 313 15.50 -0.63 -29.12
C PRO A 313 14.70 0.61 -29.55
N ASP A 314 13.52 0.39 -30.14
CA ASP A 314 12.61 1.46 -30.60
C ASP A 314 11.73 2.04 -29.46
N GLU A 315 11.70 1.37 -28.30
CA GLU A 315 10.89 1.76 -27.12
C GLU A 315 11.73 2.49 -26.07
N PHE A 316 13.04 2.22 -26.01
CA PHE A 316 13.93 2.68 -24.94
C PHE A 316 13.94 4.21 -24.78
N LEU A 317 13.93 4.97 -25.89
CA LEU A 317 13.92 6.44 -25.81
C LEU A 317 12.58 6.97 -25.24
N THR A 318 11.46 6.37 -25.63
CA THR A 318 10.13 6.71 -25.08
C THR A 318 10.08 6.41 -23.59
N TYR A 319 10.58 5.24 -23.20
CA TYR A 319 10.72 4.84 -21.80
C TYR A 319 11.64 5.78 -20.99
N ALA A 320 12.81 6.12 -21.52
CA ALA A 320 13.73 7.04 -20.85
C ALA A 320 13.11 8.43 -20.64
N GLU A 321 12.34 8.92 -21.62
CA GLU A 321 11.58 10.16 -21.48
C GLU A 321 10.51 10.04 -20.37
N HIS A 322 9.74 8.94 -20.34
CA HIS A 322 8.79 8.64 -19.26
C HIS A 322 9.47 8.70 -17.89
N MET A 323 10.49 7.86 -17.69
CA MET A 323 11.20 7.74 -16.41
C MET A 323 11.79 9.08 -15.98
N SER A 324 12.33 9.87 -16.92
CA SER A 324 12.85 11.21 -16.62
C SER A 324 11.78 12.18 -16.08
N ARG A 325 10.53 12.08 -16.56
CA ARG A 325 9.41 12.91 -16.09
C ARG A 325 8.94 12.47 -14.70
N VAL A 326 8.87 11.16 -14.46
CA VAL A 326 8.53 10.60 -13.14
C VAL A 326 9.57 11.03 -12.10
N LEU A 327 10.85 10.82 -12.38
CA LEU A 327 11.94 11.17 -11.48
C LEU A 327 12.17 12.69 -11.36
N GLY A 328 11.83 13.45 -12.39
CA GLY A 328 11.98 14.91 -12.47
C GLY A 328 10.84 15.70 -11.84
N SER A 329 9.82 15.04 -11.28
CA SER A 329 8.68 15.71 -10.66
C SER A 329 9.09 16.56 -9.44
N PRO A 330 8.58 17.79 -9.30
CA PRO A 330 9.01 18.73 -8.25
C PRO A 330 8.50 18.35 -6.86
N GLY A 331 9.19 18.85 -5.82
CA GLY A 331 8.82 18.62 -4.42
C GLY A 331 9.44 17.36 -3.82
N LEU A 332 8.86 16.84 -2.74
CA LEU A 332 9.25 15.53 -2.19
C LEU A 332 8.73 14.45 -3.14
N ASN A 333 9.63 13.93 -3.98
CA ASN A 333 9.32 12.89 -4.96
C ASN A 333 9.63 11.50 -4.38
N PRO A 334 8.61 10.68 -4.03
CA PRO A 334 8.82 9.36 -3.45
C PRO A 334 9.52 8.40 -4.41
N TYR A 335 9.23 8.47 -5.71
CA TYR A 335 9.89 7.67 -6.75
C TYR A 335 11.39 7.94 -6.77
N LYS A 336 11.78 9.22 -6.88
CA LYS A 336 13.19 9.60 -6.92
C LYS A 336 13.93 9.29 -5.62
N LEU A 337 13.37 9.68 -4.48
CA LEU A 337 14.02 9.42 -3.19
C LEU A 337 14.14 7.92 -2.92
N GLY A 338 13.07 7.17 -3.15
CA GLY A 338 13.05 5.72 -2.96
C GLY A 338 14.02 4.99 -3.89
N PHE A 339 14.06 5.35 -5.18
CA PHE A 339 15.00 4.78 -6.15
C PHE A 339 16.46 4.95 -5.71
N GLU A 340 16.82 6.15 -5.24
CA GLU A 340 18.18 6.43 -4.73
C GLU A 340 18.48 5.66 -3.44
N LEU A 341 17.48 5.47 -2.56
CA LEU A 341 17.63 4.69 -1.34
C LEU A 341 17.89 3.21 -1.66
N TRP A 342 17.11 2.60 -2.55
CA TRP A 342 17.32 1.21 -2.96
C TRP A 342 18.64 1.02 -3.72
N THR A 343 18.98 1.94 -4.62
CA THR A 343 20.29 1.95 -5.27
C THR A 343 21.42 2.04 -4.25
N HIS A 344 21.27 2.88 -3.22
CA HIS A 344 22.25 2.97 -2.14
C HIS A 344 22.37 1.67 -1.34
N VAL A 345 21.24 1.04 -1.00
CA VAL A 345 21.20 -0.25 -0.29
C VAL A 345 21.91 -1.32 -1.11
N GLU A 346 21.60 -1.43 -2.40
CA GLU A 346 22.20 -2.41 -3.30
C GLU A 346 23.71 -2.21 -3.42
N VAL A 347 24.16 -0.99 -3.73
CA VAL A 347 25.59 -0.67 -3.84
C VAL A 347 26.32 -0.97 -2.53
N ARG A 348 25.69 -0.72 -1.37
CA ARG A 348 26.27 -1.03 -0.06
C ARG A 348 26.32 -2.53 0.20
N ALA A 349 25.26 -3.27 -0.14
CA ALA A 349 25.17 -4.71 0.01
C ALA A 349 26.20 -5.42 -0.87
N ALA A 350 26.27 -5.05 -2.16
CA ALA A 350 27.27 -5.56 -3.11
C ALA A 350 28.71 -5.30 -2.61
N ARG A 351 29.00 -4.09 -2.12
CA ARG A 351 30.31 -3.77 -1.51
C ARG A 351 30.61 -4.66 -0.31
N ARG A 352 29.62 -4.89 0.55
CA ARG A 352 29.78 -5.75 1.73
C ARG A 352 30.03 -7.20 1.33
N ASP A 353 29.28 -7.73 0.37
CA ASP A 353 29.47 -9.10 -0.13
C ASP A 353 30.86 -9.30 -0.75
N VAL A 354 31.33 -8.34 -1.55
CA VAL A 354 32.71 -8.35 -2.09
C VAL A 354 33.73 -8.33 -0.96
N ILE A 355 33.58 -7.47 0.05
CA ILE A 355 34.48 -7.41 1.21
C ILE A 355 34.45 -8.73 1.98
N ASP A 356 33.28 -9.28 2.30
CA ASP A 356 33.13 -10.54 3.04
C ASP A 356 33.77 -11.71 2.28
N LYS A 357 33.61 -11.78 0.95
CA LYS A 357 34.28 -12.78 0.10
C LYS A 357 35.81 -12.60 0.12
N LEU A 358 36.30 -11.36 0.02
CA LEU A 358 37.73 -11.06 0.06
C LEU A 358 38.36 -11.33 1.42
N LEU A 359 37.64 -11.11 2.53
CA LEU A 359 38.11 -11.41 3.89
C LEU A 359 38.15 -12.91 4.20
N ARG A 360 37.47 -13.75 3.41
CA ARG A 360 37.60 -15.22 3.48
C ARG A 360 38.84 -15.75 2.76
N VAL A 361 39.58 -14.89 2.04
CA VAL A 361 40.84 -15.26 1.39
C VAL A 361 41.95 -15.37 2.45
N GLU A 362 42.65 -16.50 2.45
CA GLU A 362 43.71 -16.77 3.43
C GLU A 362 44.79 -15.67 3.42
N GLY A 363 45.04 -15.08 4.59
CA GLY A 363 46.01 -14.00 4.77
C GLY A 363 45.48 -12.58 4.51
N VAL A 364 44.21 -12.42 4.14
CA VAL A 364 43.53 -11.12 4.05
C VAL A 364 42.76 -10.86 5.36
N THR A 365 42.93 -9.67 5.93
CA THR A 365 42.28 -9.22 7.16
C THR A 365 41.78 -7.78 6.97
N PRO A 366 40.84 -7.29 7.78
CA PRO A 366 40.39 -5.90 7.71
C PRO A 366 41.56 -4.90 7.81
N GLU A 367 42.57 -5.22 8.62
CA GLU A 367 43.73 -4.35 8.87
C GLU A 367 44.72 -4.31 7.70
N ASN A 368 44.81 -5.39 6.92
CA ASN A 368 45.76 -5.49 5.80
C ASN A 368 45.11 -5.41 4.42
N PHE A 369 43.77 -5.27 4.33
CA PHE A 369 42.98 -5.30 3.10
C PHE A 369 43.57 -4.44 1.98
N HIS A 370 43.72 -3.13 2.22
CA HIS A 370 44.25 -2.19 1.21
C HIS A 370 45.73 -2.39 0.86
N SER A 371 46.47 -3.17 1.66
CA SER A 371 47.88 -3.49 1.41
C SER A 371 48.08 -4.84 0.72
N ARG A 372 47.11 -5.75 0.84
CA ARG A 372 47.16 -7.10 0.26
C ARG A 372 46.39 -7.21 -1.04
N ILE A 373 45.32 -6.43 -1.19
CA ILE A 373 44.53 -6.38 -2.42
C ILE A 373 45.02 -5.21 -3.27
N ASP A 374 45.55 -5.52 -4.45
CA ASP A 374 45.85 -4.54 -5.47
C ASP A 374 44.55 -4.14 -6.17
N LEU A 375 43.94 -3.04 -5.70
CA LEU A 375 42.69 -2.53 -6.24
C LEU A 375 42.81 -2.10 -7.71
N GLU A 376 44.01 -1.76 -8.19
CA GLU A 376 44.21 -1.38 -9.58
C GLU A 376 44.24 -2.61 -10.49
N ALA A 377 44.91 -3.68 -10.05
CA ALA A 377 44.86 -4.97 -10.75
C ALA A 377 43.44 -5.54 -10.79
N VAL A 378 42.67 -5.43 -9.68
CA VAL A 378 41.26 -5.85 -9.65
C VAL A 378 40.43 -5.03 -10.63
N ARG A 379 40.60 -3.70 -10.65
CA ARG A 379 39.88 -2.82 -11.57
C ARG A 379 40.18 -3.19 -13.03
N SER A 380 41.45 -3.39 -13.36
CA SER A 380 41.88 -3.78 -14.71
C SER A 380 41.32 -5.15 -15.13
N ALA A 381 41.21 -6.11 -14.20
CA ALA A 381 40.61 -7.41 -14.48
C ALA A 381 39.07 -7.35 -14.65
N LEU A 382 38.42 -6.34 -14.09
CA LEU A 382 36.97 -6.10 -14.22
C LEU A 382 36.63 -5.24 -15.44
N GLU A 383 37.61 -4.62 -16.10
CA GLU A 383 37.35 -3.91 -17.35
C GLU A 383 36.84 -4.90 -18.41
N PRO A 384 35.74 -4.58 -19.10
CA PRO A 384 35.24 -5.43 -20.16
C PRO A 384 36.32 -5.60 -21.23
N ASP A 385 36.42 -6.81 -21.79
CA ASP A 385 37.38 -7.09 -22.85
C ASP A 385 37.23 -6.05 -23.98
N PRO A 386 38.31 -5.51 -24.56
CA PRO A 386 38.23 -4.45 -25.57
C PRO A 386 37.27 -4.75 -26.72
N VAL A 387 37.11 -6.03 -27.07
CA VAL A 387 36.18 -6.51 -28.10
C VAL A 387 34.72 -6.29 -27.70
N ILE A 388 34.39 -6.43 -26.42
CA ILE A 388 33.05 -6.22 -25.86
C ILE A 388 32.84 -4.75 -25.49
N ALA A 389 33.86 -4.10 -24.92
CA ALA A 389 33.79 -2.71 -24.46
C ALA A 389 33.50 -1.70 -25.58
N GLY A 390 33.89 -2.03 -26.81
CA GLY A 390 33.64 -1.22 -28.02
C GLY A 390 32.50 -1.74 -28.90
N ALA A 391 31.73 -2.73 -28.44
CA ALA A 391 30.69 -3.36 -29.23
C ALA A 391 29.62 -2.35 -29.69
N GLY A 392 29.31 -2.36 -30.98
CA GLY A 392 28.28 -1.54 -31.57
C GLY A 392 27.85 -2.04 -32.95
N PRO A 393 26.98 -1.33 -33.67
CA PRO A 393 26.43 -1.79 -34.94
C PRO A 393 27.49 -2.11 -36.01
N ALA A 394 28.66 -1.46 -35.94
CA ALA A 394 29.77 -1.68 -36.86
C ALA A 394 30.59 -2.95 -36.59
N THR A 395 30.44 -3.56 -35.40
CA THR A 395 31.20 -4.75 -34.97
C THR A 395 30.31 -5.99 -34.84
N LEU A 396 29.05 -5.93 -35.30
CA LEU A 396 28.07 -7.02 -35.21
C LEU A 396 28.54 -8.28 -35.94
N ASP A 397 29.18 -8.14 -37.11
CA ASP A 397 29.69 -9.28 -37.86
C ASP A 397 30.83 -9.98 -37.09
N GLU A 398 31.73 -9.21 -36.47
CA GLU A 398 32.84 -9.74 -35.65
C GLU A 398 32.32 -10.40 -34.36
N LEU A 399 31.30 -9.83 -33.72
CA LEU A 399 30.63 -10.43 -32.57
C LEU A 399 29.88 -11.72 -32.95
N GLY A 400 29.25 -11.75 -34.12
CA GLY A 400 28.60 -12.94 -34.67
C GLY A 400 29.60 -14.06 -34.96
N GLU A 401 30.80 -13.74 -35.44
CA GLU A 401 31.88 -14.72 -35.60
C GLU A 401 32.36 -15.27 -34.25
N LEU A 402 32.46 -14.42 -33.22
CA LEU A 402 32.83 -14.83 -31.87
C LEU A 402 31.76 -15.75 -31.25
N ALA A 403 30.49 -15.40 -31.37
CA ALA A 403 29.38 -16.25 -30.95
C ALA A 403 29.38 -17.60 -31.70
N ALA A 404 29.62 -17.58 -33.02
CA ALA A 404 29.71 -18.80 -33.83
C ALA A 404 30.89 -19.70 -33.48
N THR A 405 31.97 -19.13 -32.93
CA THR A 405 33.11 -19.91 -32.39
C THR A 405 32.91 -20.38 -30.95
N GLY A 406 31.74 -20.07 -30.36
CA GLY A 406 31.38 -20.46 -28.99
C GLY A 406 32.09 -19.64 -27.93
N ASP A 407 32.45 -18.39 -28.23
CA ASP A 407 33.06 -17.50 -27.26
C ASP A 407 32.07 -17.20 -26.12
N PRO A 408 32.38 -17.55 -24.86
CA PRO A 408 31.44 -17.40 -23.75
C PRO A 408 31.17 -15.93 -23.35
N ARG A 409 31.80 -14.96 -24.01
CA ARG A 409 31.60 -13.52 -23.77
C ARG A 409 30.50 -12.91 -24.64
N VAL A 410 30.01 -13.63 -25.65
CA VAL A 410 28.99 -13.16 -26.59
C VAL A 410 27.89 -14.21 -26.65
N ASP A 411 26.68 -13.87 -26.17
CA ASP A 411 25.52 -14.74 -26.33
C ASP A 411 25.08 -14.76 -27.80
N ALA A 412 24.70 -15.95 -28.27
CA ALA A 412 24.39 -16.25 -29.67
C ALA A 412 22.94 -15.91 -30.07
#